data_AF-A0A847X9I7-F1
#
_entry.id   AF-A0A847X9I7-F1
#
_cell.length_a   1.000
_cell.length_b   1.000
_cell.length_c   1.000
_cell.angle_alpha   90.00
_cell.angle_beta   90.00
_cell.angle_gamma   90.00
#
_symmetry.space_group_name_H-M   'P 1'
#
loop_
_entity.id
_entity.type
_entity.pdbx_description
1 polymer ?
#
loop_
_entity_poly.entity_id
_entity_poly.type
_entity_poly.pdbx_seq_one_letter_code
_entity_poly.pdbx_strand_id
1 'polypeptide(L)'
;MQDVDFIPIILGTDINAYGTARSFHEAYGVHSIALGKEPLSFTQDSKIVTVQTFEDFDTDEIFPLKMIELGKELKKEGKPLLLISCSDGYTTLISKYSDLLEEY
;
A
#
# COMPACT_ATOMS: atom_id res chain seq x y z
N MET A 1 -22.55 -8.75 1.56
CA MET A 1 -21.22 -8.18 1.28
C MET A 1 -21.46 -6.74 0.90
N GLN A 2 -20.89 -5.77 1.62
CA GLN A 2 -20.87 -4.41 1.11
C GLN A 2 -20.01 -4.42 -0.15
N ASP A 3 -20.52 -3.86 -1.25
CA ASP A 3 -19.73 -3.60 -2.45
C ASP A 3 -18.79 -2.45 -2.10
N VAL A 4 -17.57 -2.78 -1.68
CA VAL A 4 -16.57 -1.79 -1.32
C VAL A 4 -15.69 -1.56 -2.54
N ASP A 5 -15.74 -0.32 -3.01
CA ASP A 5 -15.25 0.11 -4.31
C ASP A 5 -13.86 0.74 -4.23
N PHE A 6 -12.98 0.19 -3.40
CA PHE A 6 -11.58 0.65 -3.33
C PHE A 6 -10.61 -0.44 -2.86
N ILE A 7 -9.33 -0.24 -3.19
CA ILE A 7 -8.21 -1.10 -2.79
C ILE A 7 -7.28 -0.28 -1.88
N PRO A 8 -7.16 -0.61 -0.59
CA PRO A 8 -6.22 0.05 0.31
C PRO A 8 -4.78 -0.37 0.02
N ILE A 9 -3.90 0.60 -0.22
CA ILE A 9 -2.46 0.44 -0.40
C ILE A 9 -1.77 1.11 0.78
N ILE A 10 -1.11 0.33 1.63
CA ILE A 10 -0.50 0.78 2.87
C ILE A 10 1.02 0.75 2.70
N LEU A 11 1.69 1.87 2.91
CA LEU A 11 3.15 1.96 2.86
C LEU A 11 3.73 1.71 4.26
N GLY A 12 4.29 0.51 4.42
CA GLY A 12 4.82 -0.06 5.65
C GLY A 12 4.42 -1.52 5.80
N THR A 13 5.24 -2.30 6.51
CA THR A 13 4.98 -3.72 6.81
C THR A 13 4.96 -3.99 8.33
N ASP A 14 5.04 -2.95 9.13
CA ASP A 14 5.12 -3.04 10.59
C ASP A 14 3.75 -3.20 11.27
N ILE A 15 3.74 -3.05 12.59
CA ILE A 15 2.52 -3.14 13.39
C ILE A 15 1.49 -2.03 13.08
N ASN A 16 1.94 -0.85 12.65
CA ASN A 16 1.04 0.26 12.29
C ASN A 16 0.34 -0.04 10.97
N ALA A 17 1.07 -0.60 10.01
CA ALA A 17 0.50 -1.07 8.75
C ALA A 17 -0.55 -2.17 8.99
N TYR A 18 -0.26 -3.13 9.88
CA TYR A 18 -1.24 -4.16 10.26
C TYR A 18 -2.48 -3.57 10.93
N GLY A 19 -2.31 -2.63 11.88
CA GLY A 19 -3.45 -1.99 12.56
C GLY A 19 -4.36 -1.23 11.58
N THR A 20 -3.76 -0.57 10.59
CA THR A 20 -4.47 0.11 9.50
C THR A 20 -5.22 -0.90 8.63
N ALA A 21 -4.55 -1.96 8.17
CA ALA A 21 -5.17 -3.01 7.35
C ALA A 21 -6.33 -3.71 8.07
N ARG A 22 -6.16 -4.00 9.37
CA ARG A 22 -7.19 -4.57 10.22
C ARG A 22 -8.41 -3.65 10.32
N SER A 23 -8.20 -2.35 10.46
CA SER A 23 -9.30 -1.37 10.51
C SER A 23 -10.11 -1.37 9.21
N PHE A 24 -9.43 -1.40 8.06
CA PHE A 24 -10.10 -1.55 6.76
C PHE A 24 -10.85 -2.87 6.65
N HIS A 25 -10.23 -3.98 7.07
CA HIS A 25 -10.85 -5.29 7.00
C HIS A 25 -12.10 -5.40 7.89
N GLU A 26 -12.06 -4.90 9.13
CA GLU A 26 -13.19 -4.95 10.05
C GLU A 26 -14.34 -4.02 9.61
N ALA A 27 -14.02 -2.82 9.10
CA ALA A 27 -15.03 -1.85 8.71
C ALA A 27 -15.66 -2.16 7.34
N TYR A 28 -14.89 -2.72 6.41
CA TYR A 28 -15.28 -2.82 5.00
C TYR A 28 -15.13 -4.23 4.40
N GLY A 29 -14.50 -5.17 5.11
CA GLY A 29 -14.26 -6.52 4.58
C GLY A 29 -13.26 -6.57 3.42
N VAL A 30 -12.51 -5.50 3.18
CA VAL A 30 -11.52 -5.43 2.09
C VAL A 30 -10.21 -6.12 2.48
N HIS A 31 -9.44 -6.47 1.46
CA HIS A 31 -8.07 -6.99 1.61
C HIS A 31 -7.10 -5.88 1.20
N SER A 32 -6.22 -5.49 2.12
CA SER A 32 -5.25 -4.41 1.86
C SER A 32 -3.98 -4.97 1.20
N ILE A 33 -3.23 -4.12 0.52
CA ILE A 33 -1.86 -4.42 0.07
C ILE A 33 -0.91 -3.58 0.92
N ALA A 34 0.06 -4.22 1.57
CA ALA A 34 1.13 -3.56 2.33
C ALA A 34 2.44 -3.61 1.53
N LEU A 35 3.05 -2.45 1.31
CA LEU A 35 4.31 -2.30 0.59
C LEU A 35 5.43 -1.89 1.54
N GLY A 36 6.60 -2.50 1.44
CA GLY A 36 7.74 -2.11 2.27
C GLY A 36 9.08 -2.57 1.73
N LYS A 37 10.16 -2.24 2.45
CA LYS A 37 11.51 -2.71 2.12
C LYS A 37 11.67 -4.20 2.41
N GLU A 38 11.13 -4.65 3.55
CA GLU A 38 11.29 -6.00 4.06
C GLU A 38 9.97 -6.53 4.64
N PRO A 39 9.73 -7.85 4.57
CA PRO A 39 8.60 -8.45 5.27
C PRO A 39 8.88 -8.44 6.77
N LEU A 40 7.88 -8.05 7.56
CA LEU A 40 7.97 -8.09 9.02
C LEU A 40 6.92 -9.05 9.58
N SER A 41 7.23 -9.66 10.71
CA SER A 41 6.37 -10.65 11.39
C SER A 41 4.97 -10.14 11.74
N PHE A 42 4.78 -8.82 11.79
CA PHE A 42 3.49 -8.19 12.05
C PHE A 42 2.47 -8.37 10.91
N THR A 43 2.93 -8.49 9.66
CA THR A 43 2.07 -8.50 8.47
C THR A 43 2.28 -9.71 7.56
N GLN A 44 3.48 -10.29 7.51
CA GLN A 44 3.88 -11.29 6.51
C GLN A 44 3.00 -12.55 6.45
N ASP A 45 2.47 -12.99 7.61
CA ASP A 45 1.67 -14.23 7.74
C ASP A 45 0.16 -13.94 7.83
N SER A 46 -0.24 -12.72 7.48
CA SER A 46 -1.62 -12.28 7.59
C SER A 46 -2.52 -12.88 6.50
N LYS A 47 -3.79 -13.12 6.86
CA LYS A 47 -4.85 -13.52 5.92
C LYS A 47 -5.69 -12.34 5.42
N ILE A 48 -5.41 -11.13 5.90
CA ILE A 48 -6.21 -9.92 5.62
C ILE A 48 -5.41 -8.82 4.93
N VAL A 49 -4.09 -9.00 4.80
CA VAL A 49 -3.21 -8.10 4.06
C VAL A 49 -2.23 -8.91 3.20
N THR A 50 -2.09 -8.50 1.95
CA THR A 50 -1.06 -9.01 1.04
C THR A 50 0.18 -8.16 1.21
N VAL A 51 1.30 -8.77 1.60
CA VAL A 51 2.59 -8.06 1.73
C VAL A 51 3.38 -8.21 0.45
N GLN A 52 3.83 -7.09 -0.11
CA GLN A 52 4.82 -7.06 -1.20
C GLN A 52 6.00 -6.21 -0.76
N THR A 53 7.21 -6.70 -0.97
CA THR A 53 8.42 -6.01 -0.53
C THR A 53 9.40 -5.87 -1.66
N PHE A 54 10.06 -4.72 -1.72
CA PHE A 54 11.08 -4.43 -2.72
C PHE A 54 12.33 -3.91 -2.01
N GLU A 55 13.49 -4.44 -2.37
CA GLU A 55 14.76 -3.93 -1.89
C GLU A 55 14.86 -2.44 -2.22
N ASP A 56 15.33 -1.63 -1.26
CA ASP A 56 15.46 -0.18 -1.38
C ASP A 56 14.17 0.57 -1.74
N PHE A 57 12.99 0.03 -1.41
CA PHE A 57 11.70 0.69 -1.63
C PHE A 57 11.53 2.05 -0.92
N ASP A 58 12.43 2.38 0.00
CA ASP A 58 12.51 3.66 0.69
C ASP A 58 13.36 4.72 -0.02
N THR A 59 13.82 4.46 -1.25
CA THR A 59 14.65 5.38 -2.04
C THR A 59 13.90 6.02 -3.21
N ASP A 60 14.46 7.13 -3.70
CA ASP A 60 13.95 7.90 -4.84
C ASP A 60 14.03 7.13 -6.17
N GLU A 61 14.91 6.13 -6.27
CA GLU A 61 15.08 5.32 -7.47
C GLU A 61 14.01 4.22 -7.57
N ILE A 62 13.72 3.54 -6.46
CA ILE A 62 12.87 2.34 -6.47
C ILE A 62 11.41 2.67 -6.18
N PHE A 63 11.15 3.57 -5.24
CA PHE A 63 9.79 3.91 -4.82
C PHE A 63 8.87 4.29 -6.00
N PRO A 64 9.15 5.34 -6.80
CA PRO A 64 8.25 5.75 -7.87
C PRO A 64 8.09 4.68 -8.95
N LEU A 65 9.16 3.94 -9.26
CA LEU A 65 9.11 2.85 -10.23
C LEU A 65 8.10 1.78 -9.81
N LYS A 66 8.19 1.31 -8.56
CA LYS A 66 7.33 0.26 -8.03
C LYS A 66 5.90 0.72 -7.81
N MET A 67 5.69 1.98 -7.40
CA MET A 67 4.35 2.55 -7.29
C MET A 67 3.64 2.64 -8.65
N ILE A 68 4.34 3.05 -9.72
CA ILE A 68 3.77 3.07 -11.08
C ILE A 68 3.44 1.66 -11.58
N GLU A 69 4.35 0.71 -11.36
CA GLU A 69 4.15 -0.69 -11.75
C GLU A 69 2.87 -1.24 -11.12
N LEU A 70 2.71 -1.06 -9.80
CA LEU A 70 1.53 -1.48 -9.07
C LEU A 70 0.27 -0.73 -9.50
N GLY A 71 0.35 0.60 -9.66
CA GLY A 71 -0.77 1.43 -10.09
C GLY A 71 -1.32 0.99 -11.46
N LYS A 72 -0.44 0.69 -12.42
CA LYS A 72 -0.82 0.15 -13.74
C LYS A 72 -1.47 -1.23 -13.67
N GLU A 73 -1.01 -2.07 -12.75
CA GLU A 73 -1.58 -3.39 -12.55
C GLU A 73 -3.00 -3.28 -11.97
N LEU A 74 -3.15 -2.54 -10.87
CA LEU A 74 -4.41 -2.44 -10.13
C LEU A 74 -5.47 -1.59 -10.84
N LYS A 75 -5.07 -0.64 -11.69
CA LYS A 75 -6.01 0.13 -12.53
C LYS A 75 -6.88 -0.77 -13.43
N LYS A 76 -6.40 -1.97 -13.76
CA LYS A 76 -7.16 -2.98 -14.52
C LYS A 76 -8.34 -3.55 -13.73
N GLU A 77 -8.31 -3.47 -12.41
CA GLU A 77 -9.42 -3.87 -11.55
C GLU A 77 -10.57 -2.85 -11.58
N GLY A 78 -10.33 -1.64 -12.11
CA GLY A 78 -11.35 -0.61 -12.25
C GLY A 78 -11.82 0.00 -10.93
N LYS A 79 -11.09 -0.25 -9.83
CA LYS A 79 -11.40 0.26 -8.50
C LYS A 79 -10.46 1.41 -8.12
N PRO A 80 -10.97 2.48 -7.48
CA PRO A 80 -10.16 3.48 -6.80
C PRO A 80 -9.07 2.87 -5.90
N LEU A 81 -7.87 3.42 -5.97
CA LEU A 81 -6.77 3.06 -5.09
C LEU A 81 -6.69 4.08 -3.96
N LEU A 82 -6.66 3.60 -2.71
CA LEU A 82 -6.50 4.45 -1.54
C LEU A 82 -5.10 4.26 -0.98
N LEU A 83 -4.23 5.25 -1.17
CA LEU A 83 -2.85 5.20 -0.68
C LEU A 83 -2.76 5.76 0.75
N ILE A 84 -2.19 4.97 1.67
CA ILE A 84 -2.00 5.32 3.08
C ILE A 84 -0.54 5.19 3.44
N SER A 85 0.05 6.24 4.01
CA SER A 85 1.39 6.19 4.57
C SER A 85 1.36 5.85 6.06
N CYS A 86 2.20 4.90 6.50
CA CYS A 86 2.40 4.61 7.92
C CYS A 86 3.76 5.10 8.46
N SER A 87 4.55 5.84 7.67
CA SER A 87 5.81 6.43 8.13
C SER A 87 6.07 7.82 7.51
N ASP A 88 6.79 8.67 8.23
CA ASP A 88 7.15 10.00 7.72
C ASP A 88 8.03 9.92 6.46
N GLY A 89 8.86 8.87 6.36
CA GLY A 89 9.67 8.60 5.16
C GLY A 89 8.81 8.36 3.92
N TYR A 90 7.81 7.49 4.03
CA TYR A 90 6.88 7.24 2.93
C TYR A 90 5.98 8.44 2.64
N THR A 91 5.59 9.22 3.66
CA THR A 91 4.83 10.46 3.45
C THR A 91 5.64 11.48 2.66
N THR A 92 6.95 11.56 2.93
CA THR A 92 7.87 12.43 2.18
C THR A 92 7.98 11.98 0.73
N LEU A 93 8.13 10.68 0.47
CA LEU A 93 8.18 10.12 -0.88
C LEU A 93 6.86 10.37 -1.65
N ILE A 94 5.70 10.12 -1.03
CA ILE A 94 4.39 10.43 -1.64
C ILE A 94 4.32 11.91 -2.01
N SER A 95 4.69 12.80 -1.10
CA SER A 95 4.60 14.24 -1.33
C SER A 95 5.53 14.70 -2.46
N LYS A 96 6.69 14.06 -2.59
CA LYS A 96 7.67 14.36 -3.66
C LYS A 96 7.20 13.88 -5.03
N TYR A 97 6.48 12.76 -5.09
CA TYR A 97 6.04 12.12 -6.32
C TYR A 97 4.52 12.24 -6.54
N SER A 98 3.82 13.17 -5.88
CA SER A 98 2.35 13.28 -5.94
C SER A 98 1.83 13.38 -7.36
N ASP A 99 2.41 14.28 -8.15
CA ASP A 99 1.98 14.53 -9.54
C ASP A 99 2.10 13.27 -10.41
N LEU A 100 3.11 12.44 -10.14
CA LEU A 100 3.35 11.18 -10.84
C LEU A 100 2.37 10.09 -10.42
N LEU A 101 2.00 10.07 -9.13
CA LEU A 101 1.10 9.07 -8.56
C LEU A 101 -0.37 9.36 -8.89
N GLU A 102 -0.76 10.62 -9.04
CA GLU A 102 -2.15 11.02 -9.38
C GLU A 102 -2.62 10.52 -10.75
N GLU A 103 -1.71 10.13 -11.66
CA GLU A 103 -2.07 9.59 -12.98
C GLU A 103 -2.67 8.17 -12.93
N TYR A 104 -2.49 7.45 -11.82
CA TYR A 104 -2.79 6.02 -11.70
C TYR A 104 -4.04 5.77 -10.87
#